data_AF-A0A958GNQ3-F1
#
_entry.id   AF-A0A958GNQ3-F1
#
_cell.length_a   1.000
_cell.length_b   1.000
_cell.length_c   1.000
_cell.angle_alpha   90.00
_cell.angle_beta   90.00
_cell.angle_gamma   90.00
#
_symmetry.space_group_name_H-M   'P 1'
#
loop_
_entity.id
_entity.type
_entity.pdbx_description
1 polymer ?
#
loop_
_entity_poly.entity_id
_entity_poly.type
_entity_poly.pdbx_seq_one_letter_code
_entity_poly.pdbx_strand_id
1 'polypeptide(L)'
;MNLMQSLLENPAIAQQLASRFGLEGEKAQQVLTNLVPTLAQGVQAKLQGGGIGALIGLVQDGFDDVKAVESPELVSTEAAAERGNYILETLLGGNTSTNNIAEQAAGSVGLDSSTLQKMVPVLATMLLGVITKQGLGQAPAPGATADAAPGANPLLASLTSYLDSDKDGSVVDDMLKMANKLF
;
A
#
# COMPACT_ATOMS: atom_id res chain seq x y z
N MET A 1 11.88 10.36 -4.72
CA MET A 1 10.73 11.11 -4.18
C MET A 1 9.99 10.21 -3.21
N ASN A 2 9.64 10.69 -2.01
CA ASN A 2 8.93 9.86 -1.03
C ASN A 2 7.49 9.60 -1.49
N LEU A 3 7.04 8.35 -1.38
CA LEU A 3 5.68 7.93 -1.74
C LEU A 3 4.60 8.75 -1.00
N MET A 4 4.83 9.03 0.29
CA MET A 4 3.94 9.88 1.10
C MET A 4 3.81 11.29 0.52
N GLN A 5 4.92 11.88 0.07
CA GLN A 5 4.91 13.21 -0.55
C GLN A 5 4.10 13.18 -1.84
N SER A 6 4.31 12.15 -2.67
CA SER A 6 3.52 11.97 -3.89
C SER A 6 2.02 11.77 -3.62
N LEU A 7 1.63 11.24 -2.47
CA LEU A 7 0.23 11.05 -2.11
C LEU A 7 -0.42 12.35 -1.63
N LEU A 8 0.29 13.11 -0.79
CA LEU A 8 -0.15 14.42 -0.28
C LEU A 8 -0.20 15.47 -1.40
N GLU A 9 0.71 15.38 -2.36
CA GLU A 9 0.80 16.30 -3.50
C GLU A 9 -0.09 15.88 -4.68
N ASN A 10 -0.79 14.74 -4.59
CA ASN A 10 -1.66 14.29 -5.66
C ASN A 10 -3.09 14.82 -5.45
N PRO A 11 -3.49 15.89 -6.18
CA PRO A 11 -4.82 16.47 -6.04
C PRO A 11 -5.94 15.51 -6.48
N ALA A 12 -5.63 14.50 -7.32
CA ALA A 12 -6.62 13.53 -7.77
C ALA A 12 -7.16 12.69 -6.60
N ILE A 13 -6.30 12.32 -5.65
CA ILE A 13 -6.71 11.52 -4.48
C ILE A 13 -7.63 12.35 -3.58
N ALA A 14 -7.28 13.60 -3.31
CA ALA A 14 -8.11 14.52 -2.53
C ALA A 14 -9.46 14.78 -3.22
N GLN A 15 -9.47 14.97 -4.55
CA GLN A 15 -10.69 15.18 -5.33
C GLN A 15 -11.59 13.95 -5.39
N GLN A 16 -11.02 12.75 -5.54
CA GLN A 16 -11.78 11.50 -5.50
C GLN A 16 -12.45 11.32 -4.13
N LEU A 17 -11.72 11.60 -3.04
CA LEU A 17 -12.23 11.52 -1.68
C LEU A 17 -13.31 12.58 -1.41
N ALA A 18 -13.08 13.82 -1.87
CA ALA A 18 -14.02 14.93 -1.78
C ALA A 18 -15.34 14.61 -2.48
N SER A 19 -15.27 14.16 -3.73
CA SER A 19 -16.44 13.79 -4.54
C SER A 19 -17.20 12.62 -3.93
N ARG A 20 -16.49 11.69 -3.26
CA ARG A 20 -17.06 10.49 -2.65
C ARG A 20 -17.87 10.76 -1.39
N PHE A 21 -17.34 11.60 -0.52
CA PHE A 21 -17.92 11.86 0.80
C PHE A 21 -18.69 13.18 0.84
N GLY A 22 -18.86 13.83 -0.33
CA GLY A 22 -19.52 15.14 -0.43
C GLY A 22 -18.77 16.23 0.34
N LEU A 23 -17.44 16.13 0.40
CA LEU A 23 -16.58 17.05 1.13
C LEU A 23 -16.05 18.14 0.20
N GLU A 24 -15.75 19.29 0.78
CA GLU A 24 -14.94 20.31 0.12
C GLU A 24 -13.52 19.74 -0.12
N GLY A 25 -12.92 20.08 -1.26
CA GLY A 25 -11.57 19.62 -1.62
C GLY A 25 -10.54 19.93 -0.53
N GLU A 26 -10.69 21.07 0.13
CA GLU A 26 -9.83 21.50 1.23
C GLU A 26 -9.96 20.59 2.47
N LYS A 27 -11.19 20.17 2.81
CA LYS A 27 -11.43 19.21 3.89
C LYS A 27 -10.85 17.84 3.57
N ALA A 28 -11.04 17.35 2.34
CA ALA A 28 -10.45 16.08 1.92
C ALA A 28 -8.92 16.11 1.99
N GLN A 29 -8.30 17.23 1.62
CA GLN A 29 -6.86 17.42 1.74
C GLN A 29 -6.41 17.45 3.22
N GLN A 30 -7.16 18.13 4.10
CA GLN A 30 -6.89 18.11 5.55
C GLN A 30 -7.00 16.70 6.15
N VAL A 31 -7.98 15.91 5.72
CA VAL A 31 -8.10 14.49 6.11
C VAL A 31 -6.84 13.73 5.71
N LEU A 32 -6.40 13.84 4.46
CA LEU A 32 -5.18 13.18 3.99
C LEU A 32 -3.95 13.63 4.79
N THR A 33 -3.82 14.93 5.05
CA THR A 33 -2.67 15.51 5.76
C THR A 33 -2.59 15.03 7.22
N ASN A 34 -3.73 14.76 7.85
CA ASN A 34 -3.80 14.25 9.23
C ASN A 34 -3.76 12.72 9.33
N LEU A 35 -4.34 12.00 8.37
CA LEU A 35 -4.42 10.53 8.42
C LEU A 35 -3.19 9.83 7.85
N VAL A 36 -2.60 10.36 6.78
CA VAL A 36 -1.45 9.72 6.12
C VAL A 36 -0.25 9.56 7.07
N PRO A 37 0.12 10.56 7.90
CA PRO A 37 1.20 10.39 8.87
C PRO A 37 0.91 9.30 9.90
N THR A 38 -0.33 9.20 10.38
CA THR A 38 -0.76 8.17 11.35
C THR A 38 -0.67 6.77 10.74
N LEU A 39 -1.12 6.60 9.49
CA LEU A 39 -1.01 5.34 8.76
C LEU A 39 0.46 4.98 8.51
N ALA A 40 1.30 5.95 8.12
CA ALA A 40 2.72 5.75 7.91
C ALA A 40 3.45 5.33 9.19
N GLN A 41 3.11 5.94 10.33
CA GLN A 41 3.63 5.53 11.64
C GLN A 41 3.23 4.09 11.98
N GLY A 42 1.98 3.70 11.69
CA GLY A 42 1.53 2.31 11.85
C GLY A 42 2.34 1.32 11.01
N VAL A 43 2.55 1.62 9.73
CA VAL A 43 3.42 0.82 8.85
C VAL A 43 4.85 0.74 9.40
N GLN A 44 5.42 1.87 9.82
CA GLN A 44 6.79 1.93 10.34
C GLN A 44 6.92 1.16 11.66
N ALA A 45 5.92 1.21 12.54
CA ALA A 45 5.88 0.42 13.76
C ALA A 45 5.80 -1.07 13.45
N LYS A 46 4.99 -1.46 12.46
CA LYS A 46 4.87 -2.85 12.00
C LYS A 46 6.18 -3.39 11.43
N LEU A 47 6.88 -2.59 10.62
CA LEU A 47 8.19 -2.93 10.05
C LEU A 47 9.22 -3.15 11.16
N GLN A 48 9.27 -2.27 12.17
CA GLN A 48 10.18 -2.40 13.30
C GLN A 48 9.86 -3.60 14.20
N GLY A 49 8.57 -3.96 14.34
CA GLY A 49 8.11 -5.11 15.12
C GLY A 49 8.25 -6.47 14.42
N GLY A 50 8.97 -6.57 13.29
CA GLY A 50 9.14 -7.83 12.55
C GLY A 50 7.91 -8.24 11.71
N GLY A 51 6.93 -7.35 11.54
CA GLY A 51 5.68 -7.60 10.82
C GLY A 51 5.80 -7.52 9.29
N ILE A 52 7.02 -7.59 8.74
CA ILE A 52 7.29 -7.46 7.30
C ILE A 52 6.49 -8.50 6.50
N GLY A 53 6.43 -9.76 6.96
CA GLY A 53 5.68 -10.81 6.28
C GLY A 53 4.18 -10.50 6.13
N ALA A 54 3.59 -9.88 7.15
CA ALA A 54 2.18 -9.46 7.10
C ALA A 54 1.95 -8.33 6.09
N LEU A 55 2.90 -7.40 5.97
CA LEU A 55 2.84 -6.33 4.97
C LEU A 55 2.99 -6.89 3.55
N ILE A 56 3.90 -7.84 3.35
CA ILE A 56 4.07 -8.53 2.06
C ILE A 56 2.78 -9.30 1.72
N GLY A 57 2.15 -9.98 2.67
CA GLY A 57 0.84 -10.62 2.49
C GLY A 57 -0.24 -9.61 2.07
N LEU A 58 -0.30 -8.47 2.75
CA LEU A 58 -1.26 -7.40 2.45
C LEU A 58 -1.12 -6.88 1.01
N VAL A 59 0.12 -6.61 0.59
CA VAL A 59 0.43 -6.13 -0.76
C VAL A 59 0.15 -7.20 -1.81
N GLN A 60 0.45 -8.47 -1.52
CA GLN A 60 0.14 -9.60 -2.41
C GLN A 60 -1.36 -9.75 -2.63
N ASP A 61 -2.14 -9.73 -1.55
CA ASP A 61 -3.60 -9.81 -1.62
C ASP A 61 -4.20 -8.52 -2.22
N GLY A 62 -3.47 -7.40 -2.16
CA GLY A 62 -3.93 -6.08 -2.58
C GLY A 62 -3.76 -5.78 -4.07
N PHE A 63 -3.50 -6.79 -4.89
CA PHE A 63 -3.46 -6.65 -6.35
C PHE A 63 -4.80 -6.16 -6.92
N ASP A 64 -5.92 -6.60 -6.35
CA ASP A 64 -7.25 -6.12 -6.71
C ASP A 64 -7.58 -4.75 -6.10
N ASP A 65 -6.88 -4.34 -5.03
CA ASP A 65 -7.02 -3.02 -4.40
C ASP A 65 -6.51 -1.89 -5.32
N VAL A 66 -5.63 -2.22 -6.28
CA VAL A 66 -5.22 -1.29 -7.35
C VAL A 66 -6.42 -0.84 -8.19
N LYS A 67 -7.36 -1.75 -8.47
CA LYS A 67 -8.59 -1.41 -9.20
C LYS A 67 -9.48 -0.47 -8.38
N ALA A 68 -9.42 -0.54 -7.05
CA ALA A 68 -10.13 0.38 -6.18
C ALA A 68 -9.59 1.82 -6.31
N VAL A 69 -8.28 1.99 -6.48
CA VAL A 69 -7.70 3.32 -6.76
C VAL A 69 -8.19 3.90 -8.09
N GLU A 70 -8.36 3.03 -9.10
CA GLU A 70 -8.73 3.42 -10.47
C GLU A 70 -10.23 3.58 -10.67
N SER A 71 -11.02 2.80 -9.95
CA SER A 71 -12.47 2.79 -10.02
C SER A 71 -13.04 3.21 -8.67
N PRO A 72 -13.51 4.47 -8.54
CA PRO A 72 -14.13 4.91 -7.30
C PRO A 72 -15.23 3.91 -6.90
N GLU A 73 -16.04 3.45 -7.84
CA GLU A 73 -17.18 2.55 -7.64
C GLU A 73 -16.85 1.30 -6.80
N LEU A 74 -15.67 0.73 -7.00
CA LEU A 74 -15.20 -0.46 -6.28
C LEU A 74 -14.88 -0.16 -4.81
N VAL A 75 -14.39 1.05 -4.49
CA VAL A 75 -14.08 1.46 -3.11
C VAL A 75 -15.33 1.81 -2.29
N SER A 76 -16.51 1.86 -2.91
CA SER A 76 -17.79 2.08 -2.21
C SER A 76 -18.44 0.79 -1.74
N THR A 77 -17.87 -0.35 -2.11
CA THR A 77 -18.43 -1.65 -1.75
C THR A 77 -18.13 -1.97 -0.29
N GLU A 78 -19.02 -2.74 0.33
CA GLU A 78 -18.80 -3.26 1.67
C GLU A 78 -17.49 -4.07 1.73
N ALA A 79 -17.18 -4.80 0.67
CA ALA A 79 -15.92 -5.51 0.49
C ALA A 79 -14.69 -4.60 0.58
N ALA A 80 -14.71 -3.40 -0.01
CA ALA A 80 -13.60 -2.46 0.08
C ALA A 80 -13.44 -1.85 1.49
N ALA A 81 -14.54 -1.69 2.22
CA ALA A 81 -14.52 -1.25 3.61
C ALA A 81 -13.99 -2.36 4.55
N GLU A 82 -14.44 -3.60 4.37
CA GLU A 82 -13.92 -4.78 5.08
C GLU A 82 -12.43 -4.98 4.81
N ARG A 83 -12.01 -4.84 3.55
CA ARG A 83 -10.62 -4.89 3.14
C ARG A 83 -9.79 -3.80 3.82
N GLY A 84 -10.30 -2.57 3.84
CA GLY A 84 -9.65 -1.45 4.53
C GLY A 84 -9.48 -1.69 6.03
N ASN A 85 -10.49 -2.29 6.68
CA ASN A 85 -10.41 -2.68 8.09
C ASN A 85 -9.31 -3.73 8.32
N TYR A 86 -9.25 -4.77 7.48
CA TYR A 86 -8.20 -5.79 7.57
C TYR A 86 -6.80 -5.20 7.41
N ILE A 87 -6.63 -4.24 6.49
CA ILE A 87 -5.37 -3.50 6.30
C ILE A 87 -5.00 -2.77 7.60
N LEU A 88 -5.94 -2.01 8.16
CA LEU A 88 -5.71 -1.25 9.39
C LEU A 88 -5.37 -2.15 10.58
N GLU A 89 -6.10 -3.25 10.77
CA GLU A 89 -5.80 -4.23 11.82
C GLU A 89 -4.41 -4.85 11.66
N THR A 90 -4.00 -5.11 10.41
CA THR A 90 -2.67 -5.66 10.14
C THR A 90 -1.56 -4.64 10.40
N LEU A 91 -1.78 -3.37 10.01
CA LEU A 91 -0.82 -2.27 10.13
C LEU A 91 -0.66 -1.79 11.58
N LEU A 92 -1.78 -1.49 12.26
CA LEU A 92 -1.78 -0.90 13.60
C LEU A 92 -1.85 -1.95 14.71
N GLY A 93 -2.24 -3.18 14.39
CA GLY A 93 -2.39 -4.29 15.32
C GLY A 93 -3.83 -4.46 15.79
N GLY A 94 -4.21 -5.69 16.15
CA GLY A 94 -5.59 -6.08 16.47
C GLY A 94 -6.23 -5.41 17.70
N ASN A 95 -5.51 -4.53 18.40
CA ASN A 95 -6.07 -3.71 19.49
C ASN A 95 -6.45 -2.29 19.03
N THR A 96 -6.06 -1.87 17.83
CA THR A 96 -6.36 -0.55 17.30
C THR A 96 -7.55 -0.65 16.35
N SER A 97 -8.76 -0.53 16.87
CA SER A 97 -9.95 -0.51 16.03
C SER A 97 -9.95 0.72 15.12
N THR A 98 -10.38 0.55 13.86
CA THR A 98 -10.68 1.63 12.89
C THR A 98 -11.41 2.81 13.54
N ASN A 99 -12.28 2.54 14.52
CA ASN A 99 -12.97 3.55 15.32
C ASN A 99 -12.03 4.52 16.06
N ASN A 100 -10.95 4.05 16.68
CA ASN A 100 -10.02 4.93 17.40
C ASN A 100 -9.30 5.90 16.45
N ILE A 101 -8.93 5.43 15.26
CA ILE A 101 -8.27 6.25 14.23
C ILE A 101 -9.25 7.28 13.67
N ALA A 102 -10.49 6.87 13.41
CA ALA A 102 -11.55 7.75 12.96
C ALA A 102 -11.92 8.80 14.01
N GLU A 103 -11.98 8.45 15.29
CA GLU A 103 -12.25 9.38 16.39
C GLU A 103 -11.12 10.40 16.58
N GLN A 104 -9.86 9.95 16.54
CA GLN A 104 -8.70 10.85 16.58
C GLN A 104 -8.71 11.83 15.40
N ALA A 105 -8.99 11.34 14.19
CA ALA A 105 -9.09 12.19 13.01
C ALA A 105 -10.30 13.12 13.05
N ALA A 106 -11.43 12.70 13.64
CA ALA A 106 -12.65 13.49 13.74
C ALA A 106 -12.43 14.74 14.59
N GLY A 107 -11.73 14.60 15.70
CA GLY A 107 -11.34 15.73 16.55
C GLY A 107 -10.40 16.73 15.85
N SER A 108 -9.58 16.28 14.90
CA SER A 108 -8.61 17.14 14.20
C SER A 108 -9.16 17.81 12.95
N VAL A 109 -10.07 17.17 12.21
CA VAL A 109 -10.59 17.70 10.93
C VAL A 109 -11.97 18.35 11.08
N GLY A 110 -12.65 18.18 12.23
CA GLY A 110 -14.00 18.72 12.43
C GLY A 110 -15.04 18.06 11.53
N LEU A 111 -14.85 16.77 11.25
CA LEU A 111 -15.74 15.93 10.46
C LEU A 111 -16.52 14.98 11.37
N ASP A 112 -17.74 14.63 10.99
CA ASP A 112 -18.54 13.65 11.71
C ASP A 112 -17.79 12.31 11.83
N SER A 113 -17.75 11.78 13.04
CA SER A 113 -17.09 10.49 13.34
C SER A 113 -17.65 9.37 12.45
N SER A 114 -18.95 9.38 12.15
CA SER A 114 -19.60 8.40 11.26
C SER A 114 -19.11 8.48 9.81
N THR A 115 -18.78 9.68 9.31
CA THR A 115 -18.21 9.88 7.98
C THR A 115 -16.77 9.40 7.97
N LEU A 116 -15.98 9.79 8.97
CA LEU A 116 -14.58 9.38 9.08
C LEU A 116 -14.40 7.87 9.29
N GLN A 117 -15.28 7.23 10.05
CA GLN A 117 -15.29 5.77 10.19
C GLN A 117 -15.46 5.04 8.85
N LYS A 118 -16.19 5.64 7.90
CA LYS A 118 -16.33 5.12 6.53
C LYS A 118 -15.16 5.53 5.63
N MET A 119 -14.54 6.68 5.89
CA MET A 119 -13.39 7.17 5.12
C MET A 119 -12.09 6.43 5.42
N VAL A 120 -11.84 6.12 6.70
CA VAL A 120 -10.57 5.57 7.16
C VAL A 120 -10.24 4.22 6.49
N PRO A 121 -11.17 3.25 6.39
CA PRO A 121 -10.92 2.00 5.65
C PRO A 121 -10.68 2.24 4.16
N VAL A 122 -11.48 3.09 3.53
CA VAL A 122 -11.36 3.45 2.10
C VAL A 122 -9.98 4.04 1.81
N LEU A 123 -9.52 4.95 2.68
CA LEU A 123 -8.18 5.54 2.59
C LEU A 123 -7.07 4.51 2.77
N ALA A 124 -7.24 3.54 3.66
CA ALA A 124 -6.29 2.46 3.86
C ALA A 124 -6.17 1.57 2.61
N THR A 125 -7.30 1.18 2.02
CA THR A 125 -7.36 0.42 0.77
C THR A 125 -6.73 1.21 -0.39
N MET A 126 -7.04 2.51 -0.51
CA MET A 126 -6.44 3.37 -1.54
C MET A 126 -4.94 3.53 -1.35
N LEU A 127 -4.48 3.77 -0.12
CA LEU A 127 -3.06 3.89 0.20
C LEU A 127 -2.31 2.62 -0.18
N LEU A 128 -2.85 1.45 0.19
CA LEU A 128 -2.27 0.17 -0.18
C LEU A 128 -2.30 -0.03 -1.69
N GLY A 129 -3.41 0.28 -2.36
CA GLY A 129 -3.51 0.22 -3.82
C GLY A 129 -2.49 1.12 -4.52
N VAL A 130 -2.18 2.30 -3.99
CA VAL A 130 -1.12 3.18 -4.52
C VAL A 130 0.27 2.61 -4.24
N ILE A 131 0.54 2.07 -3.05
CA ILE A 131 1.80 1.40 -2.71
C ILE A 131 2.03 0.21 -3.65
N THR A 132 1.02 -0.65 -3.78
CA THR A 132 1.02 -1.79 -4.68
C THR A 132 1.21 -1.32 -6.11
N LYS A 133 0.43 -0.34 -6.60
CA LYS A 133 0.57 0.23 -7.94
C LYS A 133 1.94 0.86 -8.19
N GLN A 134 2.57 1.48 -7.21
CA GLN A 134 3.88 2.11 -7.38
C GLN A 134 5.02 1.10 -7.32
N GLY A 135 4.88 0.05 -6.51
CA GLY A 135 5.75 -1.13 -6.54
C GLY A 135 5.61 -1.94 -7.83
N LEU A 136 4.40 -2.04 -8.38
CA LEU A 136 4.10 -2.68 -9.65
C LEU A 136 4.37 -1.80 -10.88
N GLY A 137 4.27 -0.49 -10.76
CA GLY A 137 4.47 0.48 -11.85
C GLY A 137 5.93 0.72 -12.19
N GLN A 138 6.85 0.20 -11.37
CA GLN A 138 8.25 0.00 -11.72
C GLN A 138 8.54 -1.39 -12.30
N ALA A 139 7.56 -2.30 -12.31
CA ALA A 139 7.61 -3.50 -13.13
C ALA A 139 7.24 -3.11 -14.58
N PRO A 140 7.94 -3.65 -15.59
CA PRO A 140 7.67 -3.30 -16.96
C PRO A 140 6.24 -3.73 -17.31
N ALA A 141 5.56 -2.89 -18.08
CA ALA A 141 4.16 -3.07 -18.48
C ALA A 141 3.88 -4.50 -18.99
N PRO A 142 2.67 -5.04 -18.77
CA PRO A 142 2.27 -6.34 -19.31
C PRO A 142 2.31 -6.26 -20.85
N GLY A 143 3.40 -6.78 -21.43
CA GLY A 143 3.77 -6.58 -22.83
C GLY A 143 5.28 -6.53 -23.07
N ALA A 144 6.09 -6.27 -22.05
CA ALA A 144 7.53 -6.50 -22.11
C ALA A 144 7.81 -7.97 -21.81
N THR A 145 8.16 -8.72 -22.85
CA THR A 145 8.61 -10.11 -22.77
C THR A 145 9.81 -10.24 -21.83
N ALA A 146 9.56 -10.69 -20.61
CA ALA A 146 10.57 -11.31 -19.77
C ALA A 146 10.20 -12.78 -19.66
N ASP A 147 11.12 -13.63 -20.08
CA ASP A 147 11.11 -15.09 -19.97
C ASP A 147 11.18 -15.51 -18.49
N ALA A 148 10.18 -15.09 -17.70
CA ALA A 148 10.05 -15.39 -16.29
C ALA A 148 8.86 -16.33 -16.10
N ALA A 149 9.12 -17.44 -15.44
CA ALA A 149 8.15 -18.49 -15.17
C ALA A 149 6.79 -17.94 -14.66
N PRO A 150 5.66 -18.53 -15.09
CA PRO A 150 4.33 -18.10 -14.66
C PRO A 150 4.22 -18.32 -13.15
N GLY A 151 4.15 -17.23 -12.38
CA GLY A 151 4.11 -17.23 -10.91
C GLY A 151 5.17 -16.36 -10.23
N ALA A 152 6.12 -15.78 -10.97
CA ALA A 152 7.09 -14.86 -10.39
C ALA A 152 6.46 -13.49 -10.08
N ASN A 153 6.32 -13.19 -8.79
CA ASN A 153 5.77 -11.95 -8.27
C ASN A 153 6.52 -10.73 -8.82
N PRO A 154 5.89 -9.77 -9.50
CA PRO A 154 6.56 -8.57 -10.03
C PRO A 154 7.16 -7.67 -8.93
N LEU A 155 6.55 -7.63 -7.73
CA LEU A 155 7.11 -6.94 -6.57
C LEU A 155 8.34 -7.68 -6.00
N LEU A 156 8.32 -9.02 -6.05
CA LEU A 156 9.46 -9.85 -5.69
C LEU A 156 10.54 -9.75 -6.76
N ALA A 157 10.17 -9.66 -8.04
CA ALA A 157 11.06 -9.44 -9.18
C ALA A 157 11.76 -8.08 -9.08
N SER A 158 11.04 -7.03 -8.64
CA SER A 158 11.61 -5.71 -8.37
C SER A 158 12.48 -5.68 -7.11
N LEU A 159 12.10 -6.43 -6.06
CA LEU A 159 12.94 -6.59 -4.87
C LEU A 159 14.18 -7.45 -5.15
N THR A 160 14.06 -8.48 -5.98
CA THR A 160 15.19 -9.28 -6.44
C THR A 160 16.07 -8.47 -7.39
N SER A 161 15.52 -7.60 -8.24
CA SER A 161 16.34 -6.72 -9.09
C SER A 161 16.98 -5.56 -8.33
N TYR A 162 16.39 -5.17 -7.18
CA TYR A 162 17.01 -4.22 -6.24
C TYR A 162 18.04 -4.89 -5.32
N LEU A 163 17.83 -6.16 -4.97
CA LEU A 163 18.83 -7.01 -4.31
C LEU A 163 19.96 -7.41 -5.29
N ASP A 164 19.67 -7.47 -6.58
CA ASP A 164 20.57 -7.67 -7.72
C ASP A 164 21.05 -6.32 -8.30
N SER A 165 20.97 -5.24 -7.51
CA SER A 165 21.35 -3.89 -7.97
C SER A 165 22.85 -3.72 -8.15
N ASP A 166 23.69 -4.67 -7.75
CA ASP A 166 25.13 -4.69 -8.06
C ASP A 166 25.49 -5.54 -9.30
N LYS A 167 24.53 -6.21 -9.94
CA LYS A 167 24.70 -6.85 -11.25
C LYS A 167 25.86 -7.86 -11.31
N ASP A 168 26.21 -8.53 -10.21
CA ASP A 168 27.36 -9.46 -10.26
C ASP A 168 27.00 -10.77 -10.97
N GLY A 169 25.73 -11.17 -10.94
CA GLY A 169 25.33 -12.42 -11.56
C GLY A 169 25.90 -13.61 -10.78
N SER A 170 24.98 -14.38 -10.23
CA SER A 170 25.14 -15.81 -9.93
C SER A 170 25.96 -16.25 -8.71
N VAL A 171 25.30 -16.26 -7.54
CA VAL A 171 25.60 -17.20 -6.44
C VAL A 171 25.53 -18.68 -6.88
N VAL A 172 24.76 -18.96 -7.93
CA VAL A 172 24.64 -20.30 -8.54
C VAL A 172 25.92 -20.65 -9.32
N ASP A 173 26.62 -19.67 -9.90
CA ASP A 173 27.90 -19.86 -10.61
C ASP A 173 29.04 -20.04 -9.61
N ASP A 174 29.01 -19.34 -8.47
CA ASP A 174 29.97 -19.56 -7.38
C ASP A 174 29.80 -20.92 -6.69
N MET A 175 28.57 -21.39 -6.49
CA MET A 175 28.34 -22.74 -5.94
C MET A 175 28.72 -23.85 -6.94
N LEU A 176 28.49 -23.63 -8.24
CA LEU A 176 28.85 -24.58 -9.28
C LEU A 176 30.38 -24.63 -9.51
N LYS A 177 31.06 -23.48 -9.41
CA LYS A 177 32.54 -23.40 -9.46
C LYS A 177 33.20 -23.98 -8.22
N MET A 178 32.61 -23.86 -7.03
CA MET A 178 33.12 -24.54 -5.83
C MET A 178 32.93 -26.05 -5.88
N ALA A 179 31.80 -26.55 -6.41
CA ALA A 179 31.57 -27.98 -6.60
C ALA A 179 32.56 -28.60 -7.60
N ASN A 180 32.92 -27.87 -8.65
CA ASN A 180 33.88 -28.32 -9.67
C ASN A 180 35.36 -28.14 -9.27
N LYS A 181 35.63 -27.60 -8.07
CA LYS A 181 36.98 -27.42 -7.53
C LYS A 181 37.32 -28.45 -6.44
N LEU A 182 36.38 -29.34 -6.13
CA LEU A 182 36.54 -30.42 -5.14
C LEU A 182 36.57 -31.83 -5.78
N PHE A 183 36.55 -31.92 -7.11
CA PHE A 183 36.76 -33.14 -7.90
C PHE A 183 37.84 -32.93 -8.96
#